data_AF-A0A7M2V539-F1
#
_entry.id   AF-A0A7M2V539-F1
#
_cell.length_a   1.000
_cell.length_b   1.000
_cell.length_c   1.000
_cell.angle_alpha   90.00
_cell.angle_beta   90.00
_cell.angle_gamma   90.00
#
_symmetry.space_group_name_H-M   'P 1'
#
loop_
_entity.id
_entity.type
_entity.pdbx_description
1 polymer ?
#
loop_
_entity_poly.entity_id
_entity_poly.type
_entity_poly.pdbx_seq_one_letter_code
_entity_poly.pdbx_strand_id
1 'polypeptide(L)'
;MKKYASLMFLLFISVFSLRVMATVEIKNGVLQAYWQPNWNADATVNTPELEFRYFALGNKRKDNKIIDITAKGSEAQKIAFIKKNFKNIPDNFFTFKEWYVNQPGTIKVPAVVNYMECNTDNYKADLQSFQPDNAAQNADDMMAQNFGGCGSETPYLVLYQLKEGEKTLSLKSEASETASDLASVNSNETLAKIRTVDKAWIYVAVYDEAEKGHLSNKRGFVKLSSLTPLN
;
A
#
# COMPACT_ATOMS: atom_id res chain seq x y z
N MET A 1 -16.84 30.41 -57.66
CA MET A 1 -15.89 29.39 -57.13
C MET A 1 -15.24 29.75 -55.79
N LYS A 2 -14.93 31.02 -55.46
CA LYS A 2 -14.28 31.39 -54.18
C LYS A 2 -15.11 31.16 -52.89
N LYS A 3 -16.46 31.10 -52.96
CA LYS A 3 -17.32 30.93 -51.77
C LYS A 3 -17.41 29.49 -51.25
N TYR A 4 -17.16 28.48 -52.09
CA TYR A 4 -17.21 27.07 -51.69
C TYR A 4 -15.90 26.56 -51.07
N ALA A 5 -14.77 27.19 -51.40
CA ALA A 5 -13.47 26.88 -50.81
C ALA A 5 -13.41 27.25 -49.31
N SER A 6 -14.10 28.32 -48.90
CA SER A 6 -14.16 28.76 -47.49
C SER A 6 -15.02 27.81 -46.62
N LEU A 7 -16.08 27.26 -47.19
CA LEU A 7 -16.98 26.33 -46.48
C LEU A 7 -16.31 24.96 -46.25
N MET A 8 -15.50 24.49 -47.20
CA MET A 8 -14.72 23.24 -47.04
C MET A 8 -13.60 23.38 -45.99
N PHE A 9 -13.01 24.56 -45.83
CA PHE A 9 -11.95 24.79 -44.84
C PHE A 9 -12.50 24.77 -43.40
N LEU A 10 -13.71 25.29 -43.18
CA LEU A 10 -14.40 25.25 -41.88
C LEU A 10 -14.85 23.83 -41.48
N LEU A 11 -15.23 23.00 -42.46
CA LEU A 11 -15.59 21.59 -42.23
C LEU A 11 -14.39 20.70 -41.91
N PHE A 12 -13.17 21.06 -42.31
CA PHE A 12 -11.96 20.33 -41.94
C PHE A 12 -11.50 20.64 -40.51
N ILE A 13 -11.78 21.83 -39.97
CA ILE A 13 -11.39 22.24 -38.62
C ILE A 13 -12.27 21.56 -37.55
N SER A 14 -13.52 21.20 -37.88
CA SER A 14 -14.42 20.53 -36.92
C SER A 14 -14.11 19.05 -36.69
N VAL A 15 -13.38 18.39 -37.61
CA VAL A 15 -13.01 16.95 -37.49
C VAL A 15 -11.81 16.71 -36.57
N PHE A 16 -11.06 17.76 -36.22
CA PHE A 16 -9.96 17.71 -35.25
C PHE A 16 -10.36 18.27 -33.88
N SER A 17 -11.64 18.14 -33.52
CA SER A 17 -12.04 18.23 -32.12
C SER A 17 -11.41 17.06 -31.37
N LEU A 18 -10.15 17.25 -30.96
CA LEU A 18 -9.41 16.38 -30.06
C LEU A 18 -10.37 16.01 -28.94
N ARG A 19 -10.75 14.73 -28.87
CA ARG A 19 -11.40 14.19 -27.69
C ARG A 19 -10.39 14.29 -26.57
N VAL A 20 -10.36 15.43 -25.88
CA VAL A 20 -9.69 15.56 -24.60
C VAL A 20 -10.39 14.53 -23.72
N MET A 21 -9.72 13.40 -23.47
CA MET A 21 -10.22 12.44 -22.50
C MET A 21 -10.33 13.20 -21.19
N ALA A 22 -11.56 13.31 -20.68
CA ALA A 22 -11.84 13.98 -19.43
C ALA A 22 -10.91 13.39 -18.37
N THR A 23 -10.06 14.23 -17.80
CA THR A 23 -9.15 13.84 -16.73
C THR A 23 -9.85 14.18 -15.41
N VAL A 24 -10.01 13.19 -14.55
CA VAL A 24 -10.53 13.37 -13.20
C VAL A 24 -9.36 13.75 -12.30
N GLU A 25 -9.45 14.91 -11.66
CA GLU A 25 -8.49 15.36 -10.66
C GLU A 25 -9.05 15.10 -9.26
N ILE A 26 -8.34 14.28 -8.48
CA ILE A 26 -8.74 13.91 -7.12
C ILE A 26 -7.75 14.56 -6.16
N LYS A 27 -8.20 15.61 -5.49
CA LYS A 27 -7.40 16.43 -4.56
C LYS A 27 -7.48 15.87 -3.14
N ASN A 28 -6.64 16.43 -2.26
CA ASN A 28 -6.71 16.23 -0.81
C ASN A 28 -6.67 14.76 -0.38
N GLY A 29 -5.77 13.97 -0.97
CA GLY A 29 -5.60 12.58 -0.58
C GLY A 29 -4.15 12.20 -0.35
N VAL A 30 -3.94 10.93 -0.03
CA VAL A 30 -2.63 10.35 0.22
C VAL A 30 -2.40 9.23 -0.78
N LEU A 31 -1.34 9.35 -1.59
CA LEU A 31 -0.87 8.24 -2.41
C LEU A 31 0.04 7.37 -1.54
N GLN A 32 -0.34 6.11 -1.39
CA GLN A 32 0.46 5.09 -0.73
C GLN A 32 1.11 4.21 -1.79
N ALA A 33 2.40 3.98 -1.63
CA ALA A 33 3.10 2.88 -2.28
C ALA A 33 3.37 1.81 -1.22
N TYR A 34 3.12 0.54 -1.52
CA TYR A 34 3.29 -0.55 -0.57
C TYR A 34 3.80 -1.81 -1.25
N TRP A 35 4.50 -2.64 -0.48
CA TRP A 35 4.94 -3.96 -0.94
C TRP A 35 3.92 -5.00 -0.52
N GLN A 36 3.14 -5.48 -1.48
CA GLN A 36 2.19 -6.56 -1.28
C GLN A 36 2.93 -7.89 -1.24
N PRO A 37 2.78 -8.71 -0.19
CA PRO A 37 3.35 -10.06 -0.17
C PRO A 37 2.77 -10.90 -1.30
N ASN A 38 3.63 -11.62 -2.03
CA ASN A 38 3.22 -12.58 -3.04
C ASN A 38 4.01 -13.87 -2.81
N TRP A 39 3.35 -14.85 -2.20
CA TRP A 39 3.94 -16.14 -1.85
C TRP A 39 3.82 -17.12 -3.01
N ASN A 40 4.85 -17.95 -3.21
CA ASN A 40 4.70 -19.14 -4.06
C ASN A 40 3.63 -20.09 -3.49
N ALA A 41 3.17 -21.03 -4.31
CA ALA A 41 2.11 -21.97 -3.94
C ALA A 41 2.37 -22.72 -2.63
N ASP A 42 3.65 -22.99 -2.33
CA ASP A 42 4.07 -23.70 -1.11
C ASP A 42 4.30 -22.79 0.10
N ALA A 43 4.02 -21.49 0.02
CA ALA A 43 4.21 -20.51 1.10
C ALA A 43 5.64 -20.47 1.68
N THR A 44 6.65 -20.69 0.84
CA THR A 44 8.06 -20.77 1.26
C THR A 44 8.90 -19.59 0.78
N VAL A 45 8.49 -18.96 -0.33
CA VAL A 45 9.20 -17.84 -0.94
C VAL A 45 8.24 -16.70 -1.16
N ASN A 46 8.47 -15.57 -0.49
CA ASN A 46 7.76 -14.32 -0.72
C ASN A 46 8.52 -13.48 -1.75
N THR A 47 7.85 -13.04 -2.80
CA THR A 47 8.36 -12.10 -3.80
C THR A 47 7.47 -10.86 -3.83
N PRO A 48 7.65 -9.90 -2.90
CA PRO A 48 6.73 -8.79 -2.77
C PRO A 48 6.61 -7.95 -4.05
N GLU A 49 5.39 -7.53 -4.36
CA GLU A 49 5.05 -6.72 -5.53
C GLU A 49 4.79 -5.26 -5.09
N LEU A 50 5.33 -4.30 -5.87
CA LEU A 50 5.16 -2.89 -5.57
C LEU A 50 3.85 -2.36 -6.15
N GLU A 51 2.90 -2.11 -5.24
CA GLU A 51 1.55 -1.67 -5.54
C GLU A 51 1.27 -0.26 -5.01
N PHE A 52 0.21 0.35 -5.53
CA PHE A 52 -0.20 1.70 -5.16
C PHE A 52 -1.68 1.75 -4.87
N ARG A 53 -2.05 2.58 -3.90
CA ARG A 53 -3.44 2.95 -3.62
C ARG A 53 -3.53 4.39 -3.19
N TYR A 54 -4.68 5.01 -3.42
CA TYR A 54 -4.93 6.39 -3.09
C TYR A 54 -6.09 6.52 -2.11
N PHE A 55 -5.79 7.13 -0.97
CA PHE A 55 -6.77 7.46 0.05
C PHE A 55 -7.38 8.82 -0.28
N ALA A 56 -8.51 8.82 -0.97
CA ALA A 56 -9.25 10.03 -1.31
C ALA A 56 -10.07 10.49 -0.10
N LEU A 57 -9.79 11.68 0.42
CA LEU A 57 -10.55 12.26 1.53
C LEU A 57 -11.68 13.12 0.98
N GLY A 58 -12.91 12.74 1.32
CA GLY A 58 -14.08 13.53 1.01
C GLY A 58 -14.34 14.64 2.03
N ASN A 59 -15.34 15.48 1.75
CA ASN A 59 -15.77 16.52 2.69
C ASN A 59 -16.38 15.93 3.98
N LYS A 60 -16.91 14.70 3.90
CA LYS A 60 -17.44 13.94 5.03
C LYS A 60 -16.78 12.56 5.05
N ARG A 61 -16.62 11.98 6.25
CA ARG A 61 -15.99 10.66 6.45
C ARG A 61 -16.58 9.57 5.57
N LYS A 62 -17.90 9.55 5.37
CA LYS A 62 -18.61 8.57 4.50
C LYS A 62 -18.24 8.67 3.02
N ASP A 63 -17.64 9.78 2.60
CA ASP A 63 -17.24 10.03 1.22
C ASP A 63 -15.77 9.64 0.97
N ASN A 64 -15.07 9.18 2.01
CA ASN A 64 -13.70 8.68 1.91
C ASN A 64 -13.67 7.38 1.11
N LYS A 65 -12.64 7.23 0.27
CA LYS A 65 -12.48 6.04 -0.58
C LYS A 65 -11.02 5.63 -0.63
N ILE A 66 -10.78 4.32 -0.64
CA ILE A 66 -9.53 3.74 -1.11
C ILE A 66 -9.71 3.43 -2.59
N ILE A 67 -8.78 3.90 -3.41
CA ILE A 67 -8.75 3.65 -4.85
C ILE A 67 -7.47 2.88 -5.14
N ASP A 68 -7.55 1.66 -5.65
CA ASP A 68 -6.39 0.93 -6.13
C ASP A 68 -5.84 1.60 -7.38
N ILE A 69 -4.54 1.88 -7.39
CA ILE A 69 -3.91 2.69 -8.42
C ILE A 69 -2.98 1.83 -9.26
N THR A 70 -3.34 1.66 -10.53
CA THR A 70 -2.43 1.08 -11.51
C THR A 70 -1.38 2.12 -11.92
N ALA A 71 -0.15 1.96 -11.43
CA ALA A 71 1.00 2.72 -11.91
C ALA A 71 1.70 1.97 -13.06
N LYS A 72 1.75 2.56 -14.25
CA LYS A 72 2.40 1.97 -15.43
C LYS A 72 3.93 1.93 -15.30
N GLY A 73 4.54 0.93 -15.90
CA GLY A 73 6.00 0.77 -16.00
C GLY A 73 6.55 -0.38 -15.18
N SER A 74 7.84 -0.65 -15.37
CA SER A 74 8.61 -1.64 -14.61
C SER A 74 8.76 -1.25 -13.13
N GLU A 75 9.14 -2.21 -12.28
CA GLU A 75 9.45 -1.96 -10.86
C GLU A 75 10.49 -0.83 -10.70
N ALA A 76 11.54 -0.82 -11.53
CA ALA A 76 12.56 0.24 -11.50
C ALA A 76 11.98 1.63 -11.79
N GLN A 77 11.03 1.73 -12.72
CA GLN A 77 10.33 2.98 -13.03
C GLN A 77 9.39 3.40 -11.89
N LYS A 78 8.67 2.46 -11.28
CA LYS A 78 7.84 2.70 -10.08
C LYS A 78 8.71 3.20 -8.91
N ILE A 79 9.87 2.59 -8.65
CA ILE A 79 10.82 3.04 -7.62
C ILE A 79 11.35 4.44 -7.92
N ALA A 80 11.74 4.73 -9.16
CA ALA A 80 12.20 6.06 -9.56
C ALA A 80 11.09 7.12 -9.37
N PHE A 81 9.84 6.77 -9.67
CA PHE A 81 8.68 7.61 -9.41
C PHE A 81 8.50 7.89 -7.90
N ILE A 82 8.62 6.88 -7.05
CA ILE A 82 8.53 7.06 -5.58
C ILE A 82 9.65 7.97 -5.10
N LYS A 83 10.92 7.68 -5.43
CA LYS A 83 12.08 8.49 -5.01
C LYS A 83 11.98 9.96 -5.45
N LYS A 84 11.33 10.23 -6.58
CA LYS A 84 11.11 11.59 -7.09
C LYS A 84 10.01 12.34 -6.33
N ASN A 85 8.93 11.65 -5.96
CA ASN A 85 7.70 12.31 -5.50
C ASN A 85 7.45 12.18 -4.00
N PHE A 86 8.01 11.17 -3.34
CA PHE A 86 7.77 10.85 -1.93
C PHE A 86 8.92 11.37 -1.06
N LYS A 87 8.57 11.82 0.15
CA LYS A 87 9.51 12.21 1.20
C LYS A 87 9.54 11.18 2.33
N ASN A 88 10.59 11.23 3.16
CA ASN A 88 10.73 10.42 4.38
C ASN A 88 10.63 8.90 4.12
N ILE A 89 11.14 8.43 2.98
CA ILE A 89 11.17 7.01 2.65
C ILE A 89 12.19 6.33 3.58
N PRO A 90 11.79 5.35 4.41
CA PRO A 90 12.74 4.62 5.24
C PRO A 90 13.62 3.71 4.38
N ASP A 91 14.90 3.60 4.72
CA ASP A 91 15.88 2.80 3.95
C ASP A 91 15.43 1.33 3.74
N ASN A 92 14.72 0.79 4.72
CA ASN A 92 14.21 -0.58 4.69
C ASN A 92 13.10 -0.79 3.64
N PHE A 93 12.40 0.26 3.21
CA PHE A 93 11.31 0.13 2.23
C PHE A 93 11.81 -0.48 0.93
N PHE A 94 12.94 -0.03 0.39
CA PHE A 94 13.52 -0.61 -0.82
C PHE A 94 14.47 -1.79 -0.55
N THR A 95 15.12 -1.81 0.62
CA THR A 95 16.11 -2.85 0.96
C THR A 95 15.45 -4.19 1.21
N PHE A 96 14.35 -4.21 1.98
CA PHE A 96 13.66 -5.43 2.36
C PHE A 96 12.32 -5.63 1.64
N LYS A 97 11.87 -4.63 0.86
CA LYS A 97 10.58 -4.67 0.16
C LYS A 97 9.41 -4.95 1.11
N GLU A 98 9.32 -4.16 2.18
CA GLU A 98 8.34 -4.33 3.24
C GLU A 98 7.60 -3.01 3.49
N TRP A 99 6.41 -3.11 4.07
CA TRP A 99 5.60 -1.97 4.50
C TRP A 99 5.17 -1.06 3.34
N TYR A 100 4.96 0.20 3.68
CA TYR A 100 4.43 1.23 2.82
C TYR A 100 5.14 2.55 3.07
N VAL A 101 4.98 3.46 2.11
CA VAL A 101 5.30 4.88 2.25
C VAL A 101 4.13 5.70 1.73
N ASN A 102 3.92 6.84 2.36
CA ASN A 102 2.79 7.72 2.08
C ASN A 102 3.27 9.09 1.63
N GLN A 103 2.57 9.65 0.66
CA GLN A 103 2.79 11.02 0.22
C GLN A 103 1.45 11.71 -0.01
N PRO A 104 1.12 12.76 0.74
CA PRO A 104 -0.02 13.60 0.45
C PRO A 104 0.14 14.25 -0.92
N GLY A 105 -0.97 14.43 -1.63
CA GLY A 105 -0.94 15.11 -2.92
C GLY A 105 -2.26 15.02 -3.67
N THR A 106 -2.18 15.26 -4.97
CA THR A 106 -3.29 15.20 -5.91
C THR A 106 -2.96 14.22 -7.02
N ILE A 107 -3.87 13.29 -7.32
CA ILE A 107 -3.75 12.43 -8.49
C ILE A 107 -4.64 12.93 -9.62
N LYS A 108 -4.20 12.67 -10.85
CA LYS A 108 -5.01 12.76 -12.06
C LYS A 108 -5.15 11.37 -12.63
N VAL A 109 -6.38 11.01 -12.98
CA VAL A 109 -6.75 9.71 -13.55
C VAL A 109 -7.75 9.91 -14.69
N PRO A 110 -7.78 9.04 -15.71
CA PRO A 110 -8.78 9.14 -16.78
C PRO A 110 -10.21 8.89 -16.27
N ALA A 111 -10.36 7.95 -15.35
CA ALA A 111 -11.63 7.61 -14.71
C ALA A 111 -11.36 6.84 -13.40
N VAL A 112 -12.34 6.87 -12.49
CA VAL A 112 -12.40 5.96 -11.34
C VAL A 112 -13.49 4.93 -11.64
N VAL A 113 -13.12 3.65 -11.62
CA VAL A 113 -14.01 2.53 -11.87
C VAL A 113 -14.41 1.93 -10.53
N ASN A 114 -15.72 1.86 -10.26
CA ASN A 114 -16.26 1.12 -9.14
C ASN A 114 -16.44 -0.36 -9.53
N TYR A 115 -16.17 -1.26 -8.60
CA TYR A 115 -16.41 -2.68 -8.73
C TYR A 115 -16.80 -3.27 -7.37
N MET A 116 -17.48 -4.42 -7.38
CA MET A 116 -17.94 -5.07 -6.16
C MET A 116 -17.05 -6.26 -5.83
N GLU A 117 -16.57 -6.33 -4.60
CA GLU A 117 -15.80 -7.44 -4.05
C GLU A 117 -16.13 -7.61 -2.56
N CYS A 118 -16.29 -8.86 -2.11
CA CYS A 118 -16.81 -9.20 -0.79
C CYS A 118 -18.11 -8.45 -0.40
N ASN A 119 -19.05 -8.31 -1.35
CA ASN A 119 -20.29 -7.54 -1.17
C ASN A 119 -20.07 -6.07 -0.74
N THR A 120 -18.90 -5.51 -1.04
CA THR A 120 -18.54 -4.13 -0.72
C THR A 120 -18.13 -3.39 -1.99
N ASP A 121 -18.39 -2.08 -2.03
CA ASP A 121 -17.91 -1.20 -3.10
C ASP A 121 -16.40 -0.98 -2.97
N ASN A 122 -15.68 -1.25 -4.05
CA ASN A 122 -14.25 -0.98 -4.21
C ASN A 122 -14.02 -0.11 -5.44
N TYR A 123 -12.85 0.51 -5.52
CA TYR A 123 -12.54 1.50 -6.55
C TYR A 123 -11.15 1.28 -7.12
N LYS A 124 -10.99 1.45 -8.42
CA LYS A 124 -9.69 1.38 -9.10
C LYS A 124 -9.53 2.46 -10.16
N ALA A 125 -8.30 2.86 -10.44
CA ALA A 125 -7.97 3.84 -11.46
C ALA A 125 -6.55 3.68 -12.01
N ASP A 126 -6.33 4.10 -13.26
CA ASP A 126 -4.99 4.19 -13.84
C ASP A 126 -4.37 5.55 -13.52
N LEU A 127 -3.17 5.56 -12.94
CA LEU A 127 -2.47 6.81 -12.64
C LEU A 127 -2.00 7.49 -13.94
N GLN A 128 -2.46 8.72 -14.15
CA GLN A 128 -1.95 9.57 -15.23
C GLN A 128 -0.83 10.49 -14.73
N SER A 129 -1.03 11.14 -13.57
CA SER A 129 0.01 11.94 -12.93
C SER A 129 -0.26 12.10 -11.44
N PHE A 130 0.81 12.36 -10.68
CA PHE A 130 0.74 12.69 -9.27
C PHE A 130 1.48 14.00 -9.02
N GLN A 131 0.84 14.91 -8.27
CA GLN A 131 1.43 16.14 -7.79
C GLN A 131 1.55 16.05 -6.27
N PRO A 132 2.75 15.84 -5.71
CA PRO A 132 2.91 15.76 -4.25
C PRO A 132 2.63 17.11 -3.60
N ASP A 133 1.90 17.06 -2.49
CA ASP A 133 1.81 18.16 -1.54
C ASP A 133 2.92 18.01 -0.51
N ASN A 134 3.94 18.84 -0.68
CA ASN A 134 5.15 18.84 0.13
C ASN A 134 5.04 19.65 1.42
N ALA A 135 3.93 20.38 1.61
CA ALA A 135 3.66 21.24 2.75
C ALA A 135 2.67 20.60 3.74
N ALA A 136 1.89 19.61 3.30
CA ALA A 136 0.99 18.85 4.16
C ALA A 136 1.75 18.18 5.33
N GLN A 137 1.23 18.36 6.54
CA GLN A 137 1.76 17.69 7.72
C GLN A 137 1.16 16.28 7.86
N ASN A 138 2.04 15.32 8.14
CA ASN A 138 1.80 13.92 8.51
C ASN A 138 0.72 13.14 7.72
N ALA A 139 1.17 12.41 6.70
CA ALA A 139 0.31 11.57 5.87
C ALA A 139 -0.41 10.45 6.64
N ASP A 140 0.19 9.93 7.71
CA ASP A 140 -0.36 8.82 8.48
C ASP A 140 -1.57 9.25 9.32
N ASP A 141 -1.60 10.51 9.77
CA ASP A 141 -2.75 11.07 10.49
C ASP A 141 -3.95 11.27 9.56
N MET A 142 -3.69 11.64 8.29
CA MET A 142 -4.71 11.75 7.26
C MET A 142 -5.38 10.39 6.95
N MET A 143 -4.64 9.29 7.13
CA MET A 143 -5.13 7.94 6.91
C MET A 143 -5.71 7.27 8.16
N ALA A 144 -5.67 7.91 9.34
CA ALA A 144 -6.29 7.36 10.57
C ALA A 144 -7.84 7.34 10.52
N GLN A 145 -8.43 7.72 9.39
CA GLN A 145 -9.86 7.64 9.14
C GLN A 145 -10.27 6.20 8.83
N ASN A 146 -11.51 5.83 9.13
CA ASN A 146 -12.04 4.54 8.66
C ASN A 146 -12.38 4.66 7.18
N PHE A 147 -11.76 3.79 6.38
CA PHE A 147 -12.06 3.60 4.97
C PHE A 147 -12.79 2.27 4.85
N GLY A 148 -14.02 2.27 4.34
CA GLY A 148 -14.70 1.02 4.01
C GLY A 148 -14.03 0.32 2.83
N GLY A 149 -14.18 -1.00 2.72
CA GLY A 149 -13.63 -1.81 1.63
C GLY A 149 -13.18 -3.19 2.12
N CYS A 150 -13.27 -4.20 1.25
CA CYS A 150 -12.74 -5.53 1.57
C CYS A 150 -11.22 -5.55 1.49
N GLY A 151 -10.53 -6.22 2.41
CA GLY A 151 -9.05 -6.37 2.38
C GLY A 151 -8.28 -5.05 2.48
N SER A 152 -8.93 -3.98 2.94
CA SER A 152 -8.53 -2.61 2.63
C SER A 152 -7.60 -1.97 3.66
N GLU A 153 -7.38 -2.57 4.84
CA GLU A 153 -6.64 -1.84 5.87
C GLU A 153 -5.12 -2.00 5.70
N THR A 154 -4.62 -3.23 5.51
CA THR A 154 -3.18 -3.50 5.66
C THR A 154 -2.60 -4.57 4.70
N PRO A 155 -2.70 -4.39 3.37
CA PRO A 155 -2.28 -5.38 2.36
C PRO A 155 -0.77 -5.66 2.32
N TYR A 156 0.02 -4.90 3.07
CA TYR A 156 1.47 -5.05 3.22
C TYR A 156 1.87 -5.90 4.44
N LEU A 157 0.92 -6.30 5.30
CA LEU A 157 1.24 -7.10 6.47
C LEU A 157 1.65 -8.51 6.05
N VAL A 158 2.80 -8.94 6.56
CA VAL A 158 3.23 -10.34 6.47
C VAL A 158 2.97 -10.98 7.82
N LEU A 159 2.07 -11.96 7.83
CA LEU A 159 1.62 -12.64 9.04
C LEU A 159 2.29 -14.01 9.16
N TYR A 160 2.53 -14.43 10.39
CA TYR A 160 3.15 -15.70 10.74
C TYR A 160 2.41 -16.37 11.91
N GLN A 161 2.54 -17.68 12.00
CA GLN A 161 2.26 -18.47 13.19
C GLN A 161 3.52 -19.18 13.66
N LEU A 162 3.48 -19.69 14.90
CA LEU A 162 4.49 -20.62 15.38
C LEU A 162 4.48 -21.87 14.49
N LYS A 163 5.66 -22.43 14.26
CA LYS A 163 5.81 -23.67 13.50
C LYS A 163 5.07 -24.82 14.18
N GLU A 164 4.55 -25.74 13.38
CA GLU A 164 3.86 -26.93 13.89
C GLU A 164 4.71 -27.66 14.95
N GLY A 165 4.10 -27.96 16.09
CA GLY A 165 4.76 -28.56 17.25
C GLY A 165 5.31 -27.57 18.28
N GLU A 166 5.52 -26.30 17.94
CA GLU A 166 5.87 -25.25 18.91
C GLU A 166 4.61 -24.74 19.63
N LYS A 167 4.49 -24.98 20.93
CA LYS A 167 3.34 -24.51 21.74
C LYS A 167 3.50 -23.07 22.19
N THR A 168 4.72 -22.68 22.54
CA THR A 168 5.05 -21.36 23.09
C THR A 168 6.45 -20.94 22.66
N LEU A 169 6.64 -19.64 22.46
CA LEU A 169 7.92 -19.04 22.08
C LEU A 169 8.12 -17.70 22.79
N SER A 170 9.32 -17.44 23.29
CA SER A 170 9.66 -16.12 23.86
C SER A 170 10.13 -15.15 22.77
N LEU A 171 9.51 -13.97 22.71
CA LEU A 171 10.00 -12.83 21.96
C LEU A 171 11.13 -12.16 22.74
N LYS A 172 12.24 -11.87 22.05
CA LYS A 172 13.47 -11.33 22.61
C LYS A 172 13.51 -9.81 22.61
N SER A 173 14.30 -9.23 23.50
CA SER A 173 14.55 -7.78 23.56
C SER A 173 15.45 -7.27 22.45
N GLU A 174 16.30 -8.13 21.90
CA GLU A 174 17.21 -7.87 20.79
C GLU A 174 17.30 -9.10 19.87
N ALA A 175 17.83 -8.93 18.67
CA ALA A 175 18.06 -10.01 17.71
C ALA A 175 19.27 -10.89 18.14
N SER A 176 19.13 -11.57 19.28
CA SER A 176 20.15 -12.43 19.86
C SER A 176 19.53 -13.54 20.70
N GLU A 177 20.13 -14.73 20.64
CA GLU A 177 19.72 -15.88 21.45
C GLU A 177 19.86 -15.62 22.96
N THR A 178 20.87 -14.82 23.34
CA THR A 178 21.20 -14.51 24.73
C THR A 178 20.46 -13.28 25.25
N ALA A 179 19.65 -12.63 24.42
CA ALA A 179 18.84 -11.50 24.84
C ALA A 179 17.76 -11.94 25.84
N SER A 180 17.37 -11.01 26.71
CA SER A 180 16.28 -11.21 27.65
C SER A 180 14.95 -11.44 26.93
N ASP A 181 14.08 -12.22 27.54
CA ASP A 181 12.71 -12.42 27.07
C ASP A 181 11.85 -11.19 27.43
N LEU A 182 11.09 -10.68 26.46
CA LEU A 182 10.14 -9.57 26.66
C LEU A 182 8.71 -10.08 26.84
N ALA A 183 8.32 -11.08 26.06
CA ALA A 183 6.96 -11.63 26.05
C ALA A 183 6.98 -13.08 25.60
N SER A 184 5.98 -13.87 25.98
CA SER A 184 5.78 -15.22 25.47
C SER A 184 4.54 -15.27 24.59
N VAL A 185 4.65 -15.85 23.40
CA VAL A 185 3.55 -16.06 22.45
C VAL A 185 3.22 -17.54 22.36
N ASN A 186 1.96 -17.88 22.11
CA ASN A 186 1.51 -19.26 21.92
C ASN A 186 1.01 -19.54 20.49
N SER A 187 0.75 -20.81 20.18
CA SER A 187 0.37 -21.27 18.85
C SER A 187 -0.95 -20.68 18.30
N ASN A 188 -1.80 -20.11 19.14
CA ASN A 188 -3.05 -19.48 18.71
C ASN A 188 -2.88 -17.99 18.36
N GLU A 189 -1.71 -17.42 18.64
CA GLU A 189 -1.44 -16.01 18.37
C GLU A 189 -0.79 -15.85 16.99
N THR A 190 -1.31 -14.91 16.21
CA THR A 190 -0.73 -14.51 14.92
C THR A 190 0.30 -13.41 15.14
N LEU A 191 1.44 -13.50 14.47
CA LEU A 191 2.53 -12.53 14.54
C LEU A 191 2.60 -11.73 13.24
N ALA A 192 2.49 -10.41 13.35
CA ALA A 192 2.71 -9.50 12.24
C ALA A 192 4.18 -9.04 12.20
N LYS A 193 4.82 -9.18 11.05
CA LYS A 193 6.21 -8.75 10.85
C LYS A 193 6.32 -7.24 10.69
N ILE A 194 7.07 -6.62 11.59
CA ILE A 194 7.36 -5.18 11.61
C ILE A 194 8.61 -4.82 10.81
N ARG A 195 9.66 -5.63 10.86
CA ARG A 195 10.83 -5.43 9.99
C ARG A 195 11.72 -6.64 9.96
N THR A 196 12.42 -6.83 8.85
CA THR A 196 13.62 -7.67 8.83
C THR A 196 14.77 -7.01 9.59
N VAL A 197 15.52 -7.83 10.34
CA VAL A 197 16.82 -7.44 10.92
C VAL A 197 17.93 -8.01 10.04
N ASP A 198 17.89 -9.32 9.82
CA ASP A 198 18.81 -10.05 8.96
C ASP A 198 18.13 -11.32 8.41
N LYS A 199 18.92 -12.27 7.89
CA LYS A 199 18.40 -13.52 7.31
C LYS A 199 17.74 -14.46 8.32
N ALA A 200 18.06 -14.32 9.61
CA ALA A 200 17.57 -15.19 10.68
C ALA A 200 16.53 -14.49 11.55
N TRP A 201 16.66 -13.19 11.79
CA TRP A 201 15.86 -12.44 12.75
C TRP A 201 14.91 -11.45 12.10
N ILE A 202 13.70 -11.41 12.66
CA ILE A 202 12.70 -10.40 12.37
C ILE A 202 12.18 -9.79 13.67
N TYR A 203 11.69 -8.56 13.59
CA TYR A 203 10.96 -7.90 14.67
C TYR A 203 9.46 -8.01 14.39
N VAL A 204 8.68 -8.46 15.37
CA VAL A 204 7.26 -8.78 15.24
C VAL A 204 6.44 -8.16 16.38
N ALA A 205 5.13 -8.04 16.16
CA ALA A 205 4.13 -7.87 17.22
C ALA A 205 3.02 -8.90 17.05
N VAL A 206 2.32 -9.21 18.15
CA VAL A 206 1.07 -9.98 18.06
C VAL A 206 0.03 -9.13 17.33
N TYR A 207 -0.60 -9.74 16.32
CA TYR A 207 -1.68 -9.15 15.54
C TYR A 207 -2.91 -8.93 16.42
N ASP A 208 -3.47 -7.73 16.38
CA ASP A 208 -4.63 -7.35 17.18
C ASP A 208 -5.53 -6.40 16.38
N GLU A 209 -6.68 -6.90 15.95
CA GLU A 209 -7.67 -6.13 15.16
C GLU A 209 -8.09 -4.81 15.80
N ALA A 210 -8.07 -4.72 17.14
CA ALA A 210 -8.54 -3.53 17.85
C ALA A 210 -7.48 -2.41 17.91
N GLU A 211 -6.22 -2.71 17.63
CA GLU A 211 -5.11 -1.78 17.75
C GLU A 211 -4.78 -1.08 16.42
N LYS A 212 -4.22 0.13 16.50
CA LYS A 212 -3.85 0.90 15.29
C LYS A 212 -2.83 0.12 14.45
N GLY A 213 -3.15 -0.11 13.18
CA GLY A 213 -2.30 -0.88 12.25
C GLY A 213 -2.28 -2.38 12.55
N HIS A 214 -3.20 -2.85 13.40
CA HIS A 214 -3.35 -4.21 13.88
C HIS A 214 -2.15 -4.78 14.63
N LEU A 215 -1.39 -3.93 15.34
CA LEU A 215 -0.19 -4.33 16.07
C LEU A 215 -0.36 -4.04 17.56
N SER A 216 -0.37 -5.10 18.38
CA SER A 216 -0.40 -4.95 19.84
C SER A 216 0.92 -4.45 20.42
N ASN A 217 0.89 -4.10 21.71
CA ASN A 217 2.10 -3.79 22.48
C ASN A 217 2.98 -5.01 22.78
N LYS A 218 2.47 -6.23 22.56
CA LYS A 218 3.21 -7.47 22.75
C LYS A 218 4.10 -7.72 21.54
N ARG A 219 5.36 -7.30 21.63
CA ARG A 219 6.30 -7.21 20.51
C ARG A 219 7.72 -7.59 20.91
N GLY A 220 8.53 -8.01 19.94
CA GLY A 220 9.93 -8.38 20.18
C GLY A 220 10.58 -9.03 18.97
N PHE A 221 11.83 -9.48 19.15
CA PHE A 221 12.61 -10.15 18.12
C PHE A 221 12.39 -11.67 18.16
N VAL A 222 12.37 -12.29 16.99
CA VAL A 222 12.16 -13.73 16.86
C VAL A 222 12.90 -14.28 15.64
N LYS A 223 13.33 -15.55 15.74
CA LYS A 223 13.90 -16.28 14.61
C LYS A 223 12.83 -16.67 13.61
N LEU A 224 13.07 -16.37 12.34
CA LEU A 224 12.19 -16.75 11.24
C LEU A 224 12.03 -18.28 11.14
N SER A 225 13.05 -19.06 11.51
CA SER A 225 13.02 -20.53 11.45
C SER A 225 12.00 -21.19 12.39
N SER A 226 11.52 -20.47 13.40
CA SER A 226 10.49 -20.91 14.34
C SER A 226 9.07 -20.59 13.86
N LEU A 227 8.94 -19.97 12.69
CA LEU A 227 7.68 -19.44 12.18
C LEU A 227 7.28 -20.10 10.86
N THR A 228 5.98 -20.13 10.62
CA THR A 228 5.37 -20.49 9.34
C THR A 228 4.52 -19.31 8.86
N PRO A 229 4.66 -18.85 7.60
CA PRO A 229 3.87 -17.74 7.10
C PRO A 229 2.38 -18.11 6.99
N LEU A 230 1.51 -17.12 7.16
CA LEU A 230 0.08 -17.22 6.90
C LEU A 230 -0.26 -16.56 5.57
N ASN A 231 -1.09 -17.25 4.78
CA ASN A 231 -1.57 -16.82 3.47
C ASN A 231 -3.10 -16.74 3.46
#